data_AF-A0A7C7P2B1-F1
#
_entry.id   AF-A0A7C7P2B1-F1
#
_cell.length_a   1.000
_cell.length_b   1.000
_cell.length_c   1.000
_cell.angle_alpha   90.00
_cell.angle_beta   90.00
_cell.angle_gamma   90.00
#
_symmetry.space_group_name_H-M   'P 1'
#
loop_
_entity.id
_entity.type
_entity.pdbx_description
1 polymer ?
#
loop_
_entity_poly.entity_id
_entity_poly.type
_entity_poly.pdbx_seq_one_letter_code
_entity_poly.pdbx_strand_id
1 'polypeptide(L)'
;MVATDGDEIVVGNTTVHFYVTPGHTPGVLSELAVRDGETEHRAFTFGGVGLNLEGVERTEVYLRSVRRIQELAQAKPIQVNLANHPGMGRLFERRDLLAERAPGEPHPFVDATGYLSWLDELRENGEVKLDDERVEVGR
;
A
#
# COMPACT_ATOMS: atom_id res chain seq x y z
N MET A 1 7.28 -5.73 -23.61
CA MET A 1 7.94 -5.86 -22.30
C MET A 1 6.88 -6.26 -21.29
N VAL A 2 7.18 -7.20 -20.41
CA VAL A 2 6.31 -7.60 -19.28
C VAL A 2 7.05 -7.18 -18.02
N ALA A 3 6.42 -6.43 -17.13
CA ALA A 3 7.03 -5.99 -15.88
C ALA A 3 7.15 -7.17 -14.90
N THR A 4 8.29 -7.24 -14.23
CA THR A 4 8.64 -8.23 -13.22
C THR A 4 9.02 -7.57 -11.90
N ASP A 5 9.12 -8.37 -10.83
CA ASP A 5 9.47 -7.87 -9.51
C ASP A 5 10.89 -7.26 -9.50
N GLY A 6 11.02 -6.04 -8.99
CA GLY A 6 12.28 -5.29 -8.97
C GLY A 6 12.56 -4.50 -10.26
N ASP A 7 11.73 -4.62 -11.30
CA ASP A 7 11.88 -3.78 -12.49
C ASP A 7 11.63 -2.32 -12.16
N GLU A 8 12.16 -1.45 -13.01
CA GLU A 8 11.87 -0.02 -12.99
C GLU A 8 11.50 0.49 -14.39
N ILE A 9 10.67 1.52 -14.43
CA ILE A 9 10.50 2.35 -15.62
C ILE A 9 10.85 3.79 -15.27
N VAL A 10 11.65 4.41 -16.14
CA VAL A 10 12.04 5.81 -16.03
C VAL A 10 11.31 6.61 -17.11
N VAL A 11 10.56 7.62 -16.68
CA VAL A 11 9.85 8.57 -17.55
C VAL A 11 10.30 9.97 -17.18
N GLY A 12 11.14 10.57 -18.03
CA GLY A 12 11.76 11.86 -17.72
C GLY A 12 12.68 11.76 -16.49
N ASN A 13 12.33 12.46 -15.41
CA ASN A 13 13.03 12.42 -14.13
C ASN A 13 12.29 11.59 -13.06
N THR A 14 11.24 10.86 -13.44
CA THR A 14 10.47 10.00 -12.52
C THR A 14 10.85 8.54 -12.72
N THR A 15 11.19 7.87 -11.64
CA THR A 15 11.38 6.42 -11.60
C THR A 15 10.17 5.78 -10.90
N VAL A 16 9.56 4.78 -11.54
CA VAL A 16 8.55 3.92 -10.94
C VAL A 16 9.18 2.55 -10.71
N HIS A 17 9.14 2.08 -9.47
CA HIS A 17 9.64 0.76 -9.08
C HIS A 17 8.49 -0.23 -8.98
N PHE A 18 8.69 -1.43 -9.51
CA PHE A 18 7.69 -2.49 -9.52
C PHE A 18 7.94 -3.49 -8.40
N TYR A 19 7.03 -3.51 -7.41
CA TYR A 19 6.99 -4.55 -6.39
C TYR A 19 5.75 -5.41 -6.60
N VAL A 20 5.97 -6.68 -6.95
CA VAL A 20 4.90 -7.65 -7.13
C VAL A 20 4.35 -8.04 -5.75
N THR A 21 3.11 -7.66 -5.49
CA THR A 21 2.43 -7.81 -4.18
C THR A 21 1.11 -8.57 -4.34
N PRO A 22 1.16 -9.86 -4.74
CA PRO A 22 -0.03 -10.62 -5.12
C PRO A 22 -1.01 -10.84 -3.96
N GLY A 23 -2.25 -11.16 -4.29
CA GLY A 23 -3.29 -11.47 -3.30
C GLY A 23 -4.66 -11.29 -3.95
N HIS A 24 -5.15 -10.05 -3.91
CA HIS A 24 -6.39 -9.67 -4.60
C HIS A 24 -6.36 -9.96 -6.11
N THR A 25 -5.22 -9.70 -6.75
CA THR A 25 -4.89 -10.22 -8.09
C THR A 25 -3.42 -10.69 -8.12
N PRO A 26 -3.01 -11.50 -9.11
CA PRO A 26 -1.61 -11.95 -9.20
C PRO A 26 -0.59 -10.84 -9.53
N GLY A 27 -1.04 -9.72 -10.11
CA GLY A 27 -0.18 -8.69 -10.71
C GLY A 27 -0.28 -7.31 -10.06
N VAL A 28 -0.55 -7.23 -8.75
CA VAL A 28 -0.56 -5.95 -8.04
C VAL A 28 0.87 -5.37 -8.00
N LEU A 29 0.99 -4.10 -8.33
CA LEU A 29 2.25 -3.39 -8.54
C LEU A 29 2.14 -1.96 -7.98
N SER A 30 3.24 -1.42 -7.45
CA SER A 30 3.81 -0.07 -7.73
C SER A 30 4.33 0.70 -6.50
N GLU A 31 5.49 1.33 -6.68
CA GLU A 31 6.04 2.44 -5.88
C GLU A 31 6.48 3.57 -6.82
N LEU A 32 6.31 4.83 -6.40
CA LEU A 32 6.92 5.98 -7.09
C LEU A 32 7.33 7.09 -6.12
N ALA A 33 8.23 7.97 -6.57
CA ALA A 33 8.53 9.22 -5.89
C ALA A 33 7.48 10.30 -6.23
N VAL A 34 7.04 11.05 -5.24
CA VAL A 34 6.14 12.22 -5.38
C VAL A 34 6.75 13.43 -4.67
N ARG A 35 6.26 14.64 -4.95
CA ARG A 35 6.84 15.88 -4.40
C ARG A 35 5.82 16.81 -3.76
N ASP A 36 6.22 17.43 -2.66
CA ASP A 36 5.59 18.62 -2.06
C ASP A 36 6.59 19.77 -2.11
N GLY A 37 6.42 20.66 -3.09
CA GLY A 37 7.44 21.64 -3.46
C GLY A 37 8.76 20.97 -3.88
N GLU A 38 9.85 21.34 -3.22
CA GLU A 38 11.18 20.75 -3.44
C GLU A 38 11.41 19.46 -2.62
N THR A 39 10.48 19.07 -1.74
CA THR A 39 10.63 17.89 -0.89
C THR A 39 10.09 16.65 -1.60
N GLU A 40 10.91 15.63 -1.73
CA GLU A 40 10.52 14.35 -2.33
C GLU A 40 10.06 13.35 -1.25
N HIS A 41 9.02 12.59 -1.57
CA HIS A 41 8.38 11.61 -0.70
C HIS A 41 8.22 10.26 -1.41
N ARG A 42 8.34 9.18 -0.65
CA ARG A 42 8.09 7.82 -1.16
C ARG A 42 6.59 7.53 -1.10
N ALA A 43 5.99 7.28 -2.25
CA ALA A 43 4.60 6.90 -2.38
C ALA A 43 4.45 5.44 -2.83
N PHE A 44 3.44 4.76 -2.32
CA PHE A 44 3.21 3.35 -2.64
C PHE A 44 1.74 3.11 -2.94
N THR A 45 1.48 2.32 -3.98
CA THR A 45 0.13 1.88 -4.35
C THR A 45 0.02 0.40 -4.08
N PHE A 46 -0.62 0.05 -2.96
CA PHE A 46 -1.06 -1.33 -2.78
C PHE A 46 -2.41 -1.50 -3.48
N GLY A 47 -2.40 -1.97 -4.73
CA GLY A 47 -3.61 -2.07 -5.56
C GLY A 47 -4.56 -3.23 -5.18
N GLY A 48 -4.16 -4.09 -4.24
CA GLY A 48 -4.87 -5.31 -3.86
C GLY A 48 -5.28 -5.38 -2.41
N VAL A 49 -5.77 -4.28 -1.84
CA VAL A 49 -6.12 -4.16 -0.41
C VAL A 49 -7.29 -5.05 0.00
N GLY A 50 -8.26 -5.27 -0.88
CA GLY A 50 -9.51 -5.94 -0.52
C GLY A 50 -9.37 -7.42 -0.20
N LEU A 51 -9.98 -7.86 0.91
CA LEU A 51 -10.10 -9.26 1.33
C LEU A 51 -11.25 -10.02 0.67
N ASN A 52 -11.84 -9.48 -0.40
CA ASN A 52 -12.82 -10.18 -1.25
C ASN A 52 -12.15 -11.23 -2.16
N LEU A 53 -11.45 -12.14 -1.51
CA LEU A 53 -10.78 -13.32 -2.05
C LEU A 53 -11.20 -14.52 -1.19
N GLU A 54 -11.09 -15.72 -1.75
CA GLU A 54 -11.52 -16.95 -1.09
C GLU A 54 -10.40 -17.99 -1.12
N GLY A 55 -10.29 -18.71 -0.01
CA GLY A 55 -9.43 -19.87 0.13
C GLY A 55 -8.12 -19.55 0.85
N VAL A 56 -7.76 -20.46 1.75
CA VAL A 56 -6.59 -20.40 2.64
C VAL A 56 -5.33 -19.96 1.89
N GLU A 57 -5.05 -20.58 0.74
CA GLU A 57 -3.85 -20.26 -0.05
C GLU A 57 -3.83 -18.79 -0.52
N ARG A 58 -4.96 -18.25 -0.98
CA ARG A 58 -5.03 -16.86 -1.46
C ARG A 58 -4.89 -15.88 -0.31
N THR A 59 -5.48 -16.17 0.84
CA THR A 59 -5.35 -15.34 2.05
C THR A 59 -3.91 -15.35 2.56
N GLU A 60 -3.23 -16.49 2.53
CA GLU A 60 -1.80 -16.58 2.85
C GLU A 60 -0.91 -15.78 1.88
N VAL A 61 -1.21 -15.82 0.57
CA VAL A 61 -0.54 -14.99 -0.45
C VAL A 61 -0.71 -13.51 -0.14
N TYR A 62 -1.94 -13.06 0.13
CA TYR A 62 -2.23 -11.68 0.52
C TYR A 62 -1.41 -11.25 1.76
N LEU A 63 -1.42 -12.06 2.82
CA LEU A 63 -0.69 -11.75 4.05
C LEU A 63 0.83 -11.67 3.84
N ARG A 64 1.40 -12.50 2.94
CA ARG A 64 2.82 -12.37 2.56
C ARG A 64 3.10 -11.03 1.88
N SER A 65 2.20 -10.55 1.03
CA SER A 65 2.33 -9.24 0.40
C SER A 65 2.24 -8.09 1.39
N VAL A 66 1.29 -8.12 2.34
CA VAL A 66 1.21 -7.10 3.41
C VAL A 66 2.50 -7.06 4.23
N ARG A 67 3.01 -8.21 4.66
CA ARG A 67 4.29 -8.29 5.40
C ARG A 67 5.47 -7.76 4.60
N ARG A 68 5.55 -8.09 3.31
CA ARG A 68 6.59 -7.56 2.42
C ARG A 68 6.53 -6.03 2.34
N ILE A 69 5.33 -5.44 2.26
CA ILE A 69 5.18 -3.98 2.24
C ILE A 69 5.58 -3.37 3.59
N GLN A 70 5.26 -4.01 4.71
CA GLN A 70 5.72 -3.58 6.03
C GLN A 70 7.25 -3.56 6.12
N GLU A 71 7.92 -4.62 5.66
CA GLU A 71 9.40 -4.68 5.61
C GLU A 71 9.97 -3.56 4.75
N LEU A 72 9.38 -3.30 3.57
CA LEU A 72 9.78 -2.19 2.70
C LEU A 72 9.59 -0.83 3.38
N ALA A 73 8.49 -0.63 4.11
CA ALA A 73 8.19 0.63 4.82
C ALA A 73 9.10 0.83 6.04
N GLN A 74 9.48 -0.24 6.73
CA GLN A 74 10.40 -0.20 7.86
C GLN A 74 11.85 0.08 7.41
N ALA A 75 12.28 -0.53 6.29
CA ALA A 75 13.62 -0.31 5.75
C ALA A 75 13.80 1.11 5.19
N LYS A 76 12.77 1.64 4.50
CA LYS A 76 12.73 3.03 4.03
C LYS A 76 11.29 3.53 4.12
N PRO A 77 11.00 4.57 4.93
CA PRO A 77 9.63 5.02 5.14
C PRO A 77 8.84 5.24 3.85
N ILE A 78 7.72 4.54 3.71
CA ILE A 78 6.67 4.90 2.74
C ILE A 78 5.81 5.94 3.44
N GLN A 79 5.72 7.13 2.85
CA GLN A 79 5.07 8.27 3.49
C GLN A 79 3.69 8.53 2.91
N VAL A 80 3.46 8.16 1.65
CA VAL A 80 2.22 8.48 0.95
C VAL A 80 1.51 7.21 0.52
N ASN A 81 0.31 7.00 1.07
CA ASN A 81 -0.60 5.95 0.61
C ASN A 81 -1.32 6.41 -0.65
N LEU A 82 -0.84 6.01 -1.82
CA LEU A 82 -1.55 6.21 -3.09
C LEU A 82 -2.49 5.04 -3.33
N ALA A 83 -3.58 5.00 -2.57
CA ALA A 83 -4.55 3.93 -2.68
C ALA A 83 -5.30 3.95 -4.02
N ASN A 84 -5.59 2.77 -4.55
CA ASN A 84 -6.42 2.57 -5.74
C ASN A 84 -7.89 2.97 -5.51
N HIS A 85 -8.35 2.96 -4.25
CA HIS A 85 -9.68 3.42 -3.85
C HIS A 85 -9.59 4.55 -2.82
N PRO A 86 -10.46 5.57 -2.91
CA PRO A 86 -10.34 6.79 -2.09
C PRO A 86 -10.48 6.53 -0.58
N GLY A 87 -11.32 5.57 -0.19
CA GLY A 87 -11.54 5.23 1.23
C GLY A 87 -10.29 4.65 1.90
N MET A 88 -9.55 3.80 1.20
CA MET A 88 -8.34 3.15 1.72
C MET A 88 -7.19 4.15 1.96
N GLY A 89 -7.20 5.28 1.26
CA GLY A 89 -6.18 6.34 1.37
C GLY A 89 -6.64 7.56 2.18
N ARG A 90 -7.84 7.55 2.78
CA ARG A 90 -8.48 8.73 3.41
C ARG A 90 -8.48 9.96 2.49
N LEU A 91 -8.72 9.75 1.19
CA LEU A 91 -8.51 10.77 0.16
C LEU A 91 -9.28 12.07 0.46
N PHE A 92 -10.57 11.96 0.81
CA PHE A 92 -11.43 13.13 1.00
C PHE A 92 -11.09 13.89 2.28
N GLU A 93 -10.83 13.20 3.39
CA GLU A 93 -10.36 13.81 4.64
C GLU A 93 -9.05 14.57 4.42
N ARG A 94 -8.05 13.92 3.80
CA ARG A 94 -6.75 14.54 3.53
C ARG A 94 -6.83 15.69 2.52
N ARG A 95 -7.76 15.63 1.56
CA ARG A 95 -8.07 16.75 0.65
C ARG A 95 -8.58 17.95 1.43
N ASP A 96 -9.51 17.75 2.36
CA ASP A 96 -10.11 18.84 3.13
C ASP A 96 -9.08 19.47 4.06
N LEU A 97 -8.25 18.66 4.74
CA LEU A 97 -7.10 19.14 5.51
C LEU A 97 -6.09 19.91 4.64
N LEU A 98 -5.85 19.47 3.41
CA LEU A 98 -4.92 20.13 2.50
C LEU A 98 -5.43 21.51 2.06
N ALA A 99 -6.75 21.69 1.94
CA ALA A 99 -7.34 22.99 1.60
C ALA A 99 -7.15 24.04 2.71
N GLU A 100 -6.96 23.60 3.95
CA GLU A 100 -6.74 24.46 5.12
C GLU A 100 -5.25 24.63 5.47
N ARG A 101 -4.36 23.91 4.79
CA ARG A 101 -2.92 23.89 5.06
C ARG A 101 -2.29 25.28 4.91
N ALA A 102 -1.65 25.76 5.98
CA ALA A 102 -0.86 26.99 5.97
C ALA A 102 0.57 26.74 5.44
N PRO A 103 1.26 27.79 4.95
CA PRO A 103 2.66 27.69 4.55
C PRO A 103 3.55 27.13 5.66
N GLY A 104 4.34 26.11 5.36
CA GLY A 104 5.25 25.45 6.30
C GLY A 104 4.62 24.31 7.11
N GLU A 105 3.31 24.10 7.05
CA GLU A 105 2.68 22.94 7.68
C GLU A 105 2.96 21.64 6.91
N PRO A 106 3.00 20.48 7.60
CA PRO A 106 3.14 19.19 6.93
C PRO A 106 2.04 18.93 5.90
N HIS A 107 2.38 18.28 4.79
CA HIS A 107 1.38 17.89 3.81
C HIS A 107 0.52 16.72 4.36
N PRO A 108 -0.82 16.81 4.42
CA PRO A 108 -1.68 15.80 5.08
C PRO A 108 -1.62 14.37 4.49
N PHE A 109 -1.10 14.23 3.28
CA PHE A 109 -0.85 12.93 2.64
C PHE A 109 0.49 12.28 3.04
N VAL A 110 1.38 13.03 3.68
CA VAL A 110 2.71 12.56 4.12
C VAL A 110 2.60 12.10 5.56
N ASP A 111 2.44 10.79 5.75
CA ASP A 111 2.12 10.16 7.02
C ASP A 111 2.67 8.72 7.07
N ALA A 112 3.96 8.59 7.37
CA ALA A 112 4.62 7.29 7.43
C ALA A 112 4.10 6.41 8.57
N THR A 113 3.83 7.01 9.73
CA THR A 113 3.29 6.30 10.89
C THR A 113 1.91 5.74 10.59
N GLY A 114 1.01 6.58 10.07
CA GLY A 114 -0.32 6.14 9.68
C GLY A 114 -0.31 5.12 8.55
N TYR A 115 0.68 5.15 7.65
CA TYR A 115 0.84 4.10 6.64
C TYR A 115 1.19 2.74 7.26
N LEU A 116 2.14 2.70 8.21
CA LEU A 116 2.49 1.47 8.93
C LEU A 116 1.30 0.94 9.75
N SER A 117 0.62 1.81 10.49
CA SER A 117 -0.58 1.42 11.26
C SER A 117 -1.69 0.87 10.36
N TRP A 118 -1.86 1.43 9.18
CA TRP A 118 -2.81 0.91 8.20
C TRP A 118 -2.42 -0.50 7.69
N LEU A 119 -1.13 -0.75 7.43
CA LEU A 119 -0.66 -2.09 7.07
C LEU A 119 -0.85 -3.10 8.21
N ASP A 120 -0.67 -2.67 9.47
CA ASP A 120 -0.93 -3.51 10.64
C ASP A 120 -2.40 -3.94 10.69
N GLU A 121 -3.32 -2.99 10.50
CA GLU A 121 -4.77 -3.27 10.43
C GLU A 121 -5.11 -4.25 9.28
N LEU A 122 -4.52 -4.05 8.10
CA LEU A 122 -4.70 -4.96 6.96
C LEU A 122 -4.20 -6.38 7.25
N ARG A 123 -3.09 -6.50 7.97
CA ARG A 123 -2.52 -7.79 8.38
C ARG A 123 -3.43 -8.47 9.39
N GLU A 124 -3.85 -7.77 10.43
CA GLU A 124 -4.72 -8.31 11.49
C GLU A 124 -6.06 -8.80 10.92
N ASN A 125 -6.69 -8.00 10.06
CA ASN A 125 -7.93 -8.40 9.38
C ASN A 125 -7.73 -9.63 8.48
N GLY A 126 -6.59 -9.73 7.80
CA GLY A 126 -6.24 -10.89 6.99
C GLY A 126 -5.98 -12.16 7.82
N GLU A 127 -5.38 -12.01 9.01
CA GLU A 127 -5.13 -13.11 9.95
C GLU A 127 -6.45 -13.66 10.51
N VAL A 128 -7.38 -12.79 10.90
CA VAL A 128 -8.73 -13.20 11.33
C VAL A 128 -9.44 -14.00 10.22
N LYS A 129 -9.44 -13.47 8.98
CA LYS A 129 -10.03 -14.19 7.83
C LYS A 129 -9.38 -15.55 7.59
N LEU A 130 -8.05 -15.64 7.69
CA LEU A 130 -7.32 -16.89 7.46
C LEU A 130 -7.73 -17.96 8.48
N ASP A 131 -7.90 -17.58 9.73
CA ASP A 131 -8.32 -18.50 10.79
C ASP A 131 -9.75 -18.99 10.57
N ASP A 132 -10.67 -18.11 10.16
CA ASP A 132 -12.04 -18.48 9.80
C ASP A 132 -12.07 -19.48 8.63
N GLU A 133 -11.31 -19.22 7.55
CA GLU A 133 -11.23 -20.11 6.39
C GLU A 133 -10.66 -21.49 6.74
N ARG A 134 -9.68 -21.56 7.64
CA ARG A 134 -9.10 -22.84 8.10
C ARG A 134 -10.10 -23.66 8.90
N VAL A 135 -10.93 -23.01 9.72
CA VAL A 135 -12.01 -23.67 10.46
C VAL A 135 -13.06 -24.21 9.51
N GLU A 136 -13.42 -23.47 8.46
CA GLU A 136 -14.39 -23.92 7.45
C GLU A 136 -13.91 -25.12 6.66
N VAL A 137 -12.65 -25.16 6.24
CA VAL A 137 -12.07 -26.31 5.51
C VAL A 137 -11.95 -27.57 6.39
N GLY A 138 -11.80 -27.40 7.71
CA GLY A 138 -11.72 -28.50 8.66
C GLY A 138 -13.06 -29.12 9.06
N ARG A 139 -14.19 -28.57 8.60
CA ARG A 139 -15.55 -29.09 8.79
C ARG A 139 -15.96 -30.03 7.66
#